data_AF-K9QI14-F1
#
_entry.id   AF-K9QI14-F1
#
_cell.length_a   1.000
_cell.length_b   1.000
_cell.length_c   1.000
_cell.angle_alpha   90.00
_cell.angle_beta   90.00
_cell.angle_gamma   90.00
#
_symmetry.space_group_name_H-M   'P 1'
#
loop_
_entity.id
_entity.type
_entity.pdbx_description
1 polymer ?
#
loop_
_entity_poly.entity_id
_entity_poly.type
_entity_poly.pdbx_seq_one_letter_code
_entity_poly.pdbx_strand_id
1 'polypeptide(L)'
;MAFDYFSSNESTSNNNKQQNLLTSGWRPLQRDLDWEFLWQLAQNDTKEFAQKSFNLASTFSEVLGRNNFTWWANLLGVASENTRYELERFWNYITPDPQSPDHRYKDVLSTETPILQFVSRNSIPIDYVLNRLQEITVLRVLQILGRPNVITQYYSERDFYFPVEKFINWERLDVVNTVNAYWSMYDIWLQIEPYDRGRRQYTLMSKDLAPLVNKATYDLAVMLSGYQSRVGKVHSQFPIRTFPAEIQSFTDTLQQAVLNQNQLAVVVHGEPGTGKTAWTQAVAKEILMPLGFVIFILDHDAIANFVPPTYLERICIIINEADNLAQNRASEIAQSNNKTEHILSLLDGTLYQSVIDESGIQMKQRLVVLMTCNTTERLDPAMLRKGRVDLIAEFTQRFV
;
A
#
# COMPACT_ATOMS: atom_id res chain seq x y z
N MET A 1 52.72 9.46 10.45
CA MET A 1 51.25 9.53 10.27
C MET A 1 50.97 9.81 8.81
N ALA A 2 50.51 8.81 8.07
CA ALA A 2 49.84 8.97 6.78
C ALA A 2 48.85 7.79 6.70
N PHE A 3 47.59 8.13 6.49
CA PHE A 3 46.44 7.23 6.53
C PHE A 3 46.40 6.38 5.25
N ASP A 4 46.56 5.07 5.38
CA ASP A 4 46.10 4.08 4.40
C ASP A 4 44.66 3.69 4.75
N TYR A 5 43.70 4.41 4.18
CA TYR A 5 42.33 3.94 4.01
C TYR A 5 42.09 3.97 2.51
N PHE A 6 41.91 2.80 1.87
CA PHE A 6 40.90 2.57 0.83
C PHE A 6 41.05 1.15 0.24
N SER A 7 39.89 0.50 0.06
CA SER A 7 39.62 -0.49 -1.01
C SER A 7 40.21 -1.91 -0.89
N SER A 8 39.85 -2.67 0.15
CA SER A 8 39.96 -4.16 0.09
C SER A 8 38.79 -4.94 0.69
N ASN A 9 37.77 -4.28 1.25
CA ASN A 9 36.62 -4.96 1.90
C ASN A 9 35.34 -5.04 1.05
N GLU A 10 35.22 -4.31 -0.05
CA GLU A 10 33.99 -4.36 -0.88
C GLU A 10 33.91 -5.63 -1.73
N SER A 11 35.02 -6.07 -2.34
CA SER A 11 35.06 -7.25 -3.22
C SER A 11 34.81 -8.57 -2.47
N THR A 12 35.35 -8.72 -1.27
CA THR A 12 35.10 -9.87 -0.39
C THR A 12 33.65 -9.90 0.11
N SER A 13 33.06 -8.73 0.41
CA SER A 13 31.64 -8.66 0.81
C SER A 13 30.69 -8.99 -0.33
N ASN A 14 31.00 -8.55 -1.56
CA ASN A 14 30.18 -8.80 -2.74
C ASN A 14 30.22 -10.26 -3.17
N ASN A 15 31.41 -10.88 -3.16
CA ASN A 15 31.53 -12.31 -3.48
C ASN A 15 30.80 -13.19 -2.46
N ASN A 16 30.89 -12.86 -1.16
CA ASN A 16 30.15 -13.61 -0.12
C ASN A 16 28.63 -13.48 -0.29
N LYS A 17 28.13 -12.29 -0.62
CA LYS A 17 26.69 -12.07 -0.84
C LYS A 17 26.18 -12.73 -2.14
N GLN A 18 26.95 -12.70 -3.22
CA GLN A 18 26.60 -13.44 -4.45
C GLN A 18 26.59 -14.95 -4.22
N GLN A 19 27.59 -15.49 -3.51
CA GLN A 19 27.61 -16.90 -3.12
C GLN A 19 26.42 -17.24 -2.23
N ASN A 20 26.03 -16.34 -1.32
CA ASN A 20 24.83 -16.50 -0.50
C ASN A 20 23.54 -16.51 -1.33
N LEU A 21 23.43 -15.72 -2.40
CA LEU A 21 22.26 -15.77 -3.29
C LEU A 21 22.18 -17.10 -4.03
N LEU A 22 23.31 -17.61 -4.55
CA LEU A 22 23.35 -18.91 -5.21
C LEU A 22 23.02 -20.06 -4.27
N THR A 23 23.48 -20.00 -3.01
CA THR A 23 23.16 -21.02 -1.99
C THR A 23 21.71 -20.93 -1.51
N SER A 24 21.10 -19.74 -1.48
CA SER A 24 19.67 -19.58 -1.18
C SER A 24 18.75 -19.92 -2.35
N GLY A 25 19.32 -20.28 -3.51
CA GLY A 25 18.61 -20.91 -4.62
C GLY A 25 18.32 -19.99 -5.80
N TRP A 26 18.83 -18.76 -5.77
CA TRP A 26 18.81 -17.85 -6.92
C TRP A 26 19.68 -18.38 -8.05
N ARG A 27 19.30 -18.04 -9.28
CA ARG A 27 20.04 -18.40 -10.49
C ARG A 27 20.30 -17.14 -11.31
N PRO A 28 21.46 -17.06 -11.98
CA PRO A 28 21.68 -15.97 -12.92
C PRO A 28 20.62 -16.04 -14.01
N LEU A 29 19.98 -14.91 -14.29
CA LEU A 29 19.04 -14.78 -15.40
C LEU A 29 19.86 -14.73 -16.69
N GLN A 30 19.72 -15.76 -17.51
CA GLN A 30 20.26 -15.74 -18.86
C GLN A 30 19.25 -15.01 -19.74
N ARG A 31 19.68 -13.88 -20.33
CA ARG A 31 18.87 -13.10 -21.26
C ARG A 31 18.95 -13.77 -22.63
N ASP A 32 17.80 -14.13 -23.18
CA ASP A 32 17.70 -14.72 -24.51
C ASP A 32 17.94 -13.66 -25.60
N LEU A 33 18.54 -14.07 -26.71
CA LEU A 33 18.75 -13.20 -27.86
C LEU A 33 17.44 -12.97 -28.60
N ASP A 34 17.00 -11.72 -28.66
CA ASP A 34 15.91 -11.30 -29.53
C ASP A 34 16.49 -10.68 -30.81
N TRP A 35 16.27 -11.35 -31.93
CA TRP A 35 16.78 -10.93 -33.23
C TRP A 35 16.15 -9.62 -33.71
N GLU A 36 14.92 -9.34 -33.30
CA GLU A 36 14.23 -8.09 -33.67
C GLU A 36 14.82 -6.91 -32.89
N PHE A 37 15.05 -7.08 -31.58
CA PHE A 37 15.71 -6.08 -30.74
C PHE A 37 17.13 -5.77 -31.23
N LEU A 38 17.92 -6.80 -31.56
CA LEU A 38 19.26 -6.64 -32.14
C LEU A 38 19.24 -5.80 -33.42
N TRP A 39 18.27 -6.07 -34.31
CA TRP A 39 18.13 -5.35 -35.56
C TRP A 39 17.75 -3.88 -35.33
N GLN A 40 16.85 -3.61 -34.38
CA GLN A 40 16.48 -2.25 -33.99
C GLN A 40 17.66 -1.50 -33.36
N LEU A 41 18.41 -2.14 -32.47
CA LEU A 41 19.61 -1.58 -31.83
C LEU A 41 20.68 -1.23 -32.88
N ALA A 42 20.92 -2.14 -33.83
CA ALA A 42 21.89 -1.93 -34.90
C ALA A 42 21.51 -0.76 -35.84
N GLN A 43 20.22 -0.46 -35.99
CA GLN A 43 19.76 0.68 -36.81
C GLN A 43 19.76 2.01 -36.06
N ASN A 44 19.37 2.01 -34.78
CA ASN A 44 19.18 3.23 -34.01
C ASN A 44 20.45 3.71 -33.28
N ASP A 45 21.32 2.79 -32.84
CA ASP A 45 22.45 3.10 -31.96
C ASP A 45 23.79 2.55 -32.51
N THR A 46 24.08 2.88 -33.78
CA THR A 46 25.25 2.36 -34.50
C THR A 46 26.58 2.70 -33.82
N LYS A 47 26.66 3.84 -33.12
CA LYS A 47 27.92 4.34 -32.53
C LYS A 47 28.26 3.65 -31.22
N GLU A 48 27.30 3.53 -30.30
CA GLU A 48 27.52 2.86 -29.02
C GLU A 48 27.69 1.34 -29.22
N PHE A 49 26.92 0.74 -30.14
CA PHE A 49 27.09 -0.66 -30.52
C PHE A 49 28.48 -0.95 -31.09
N ALA A 50 28.98 -0.10 -32.01
CA ALA A 50 30.33 -0.23 -32.52
C ALA A 50 31.37 -0.11 -31.40
N GLN A 51 31.23 0.89 -30.52
CA GLN A 51 32.18 1.11 -29.42
C GLN A 51 32.24 -0.07 -28.45
N LYS A 52 31.09 -0.60 -28.02
CA LYS A 52 31.04 -1.78 -27.12
C LYS A 52 31.57 -3.04 -27.81
N SER A 53 31.28 -3.23 -29.09
CA SER A 53 31.84 -4.34 -29.89
C SER A 53 33.37 -4.24 -29.99
N PHE A 54 33.92 -3.05 -30.24
CA PHE A 54 35.37 -2.82 -30.29
C PHE A 54 36.04 -3.03 -28.93
N ASN A 55 35.42 -2.58 -27.84
CA ASN A 55 35.95 -2.81 -26.50
C ASN A 55 36.05 -4.31 -26.20
N LEU A 56 34.98 -5.06 -26.48
CA LEU A 56 34.97 -6.50 -26.33
C LEU A 56 36.06 -7.17 -27.18
N ALA A 57 36.14 -6.83 -28.47
CA ALA A 57 37.17 -7.36 -29.37
C ALA A 57 38.59 -7.03 -28.89
N SER A 58 38.82 -5.84 -28.35
CA SER A 58 40.09 -5.42 -27.76
C SER A 58 40.44 -6.28 -26.54
N THR A 59 39.50 -6.52 -25.63
CA THR A 59 39.71 -7.38 -24.46
C THR A 59 40.06 -8.82 -24.86
N PHE A 60 39.35 -9.38 -25.85
CA PHE A 60 39.67 -10.70 -26.38
C PHE A 60 41.06 -10.74 -27.03
N SER A 61 41.41 -9.73 -27.83
CA SER A 61 42.72 -9.60 -28.47
C SER A 61 43.85 -9.51 -27.44
N GLU A 62 43.67 -8.70 -26.39
CA GLU A 62 44.65 -8.53 -25.32
C GLU A 62 44.89 -9.84 -24.54
N VAL A 63 43.84 -10.63 -24.31
CA VAL A 63 43.93 -11.91 -23.58
C VAL A 63 44.54 -13.01 -24.45
N LEU A 64 44.13 -13.10 -25.72
CA LEU A 64 44.64 -14.12 -26.65
C LEU A 64 46.06 -13.82 -27.14
N GLY A 65 46.43 -12.54 -27.21
CA GLY A 65 47.74 -12.05 -27.68
C GLY A 65 48.84 -11.99 -26.61
N ARG A 66 48.61 -12.52 -25.39
CA ARG A 66 49.64 -12.52 -24.34
C ARG A 66 50.76 -13.51 -24.69
N ASN A 67 51.96 -13.00 -24.95
CA ASN A 67 53.13 -13.82 -25.27
C ASN A 67 53.80 -14.45 -24.02
N ASN A 68 53.38 -14.05 -22.82
CA ASN A 68 53.96 -14.53 -21.56
C ASN A 68 53.39 -15.86 -21.07
N PHE A 69 52.34 -16.36 -21.74
CA PHE A 69 51.65 -17.60 -21.40
C PHE A 69 51.55 -18.50 -22.61
N THR A 70 51.31 -19.79 -22.39
CA THR A 70 51.03 -20.74 -23.47
C THR A 70 49.68 -20.45 -24.12
N TRP A 71 49.53 -20.81 -25.39
CA TRP A 71 48.30 -20.57 -26.17
C TRP A 71 47.01 -21.11 -25.50
N TRP A 72 47.10 -22.26 -24.81
CA TRP A 72 45.96 -22.82 -24.07
C TRP A 72 45.68 -22.08 -22.75
N ALA A 73 46.70 -21.51 -22.11
CA ALA A 73 46.53 -20.68 -20.93
C ALA A 73 45.88 -19.33 -21.29
N ASN A 74 46.18 -18.78 -22.46
CA ASN A 74 45.46 -17.62 -23.01
C ASN A 74 43.98 -17.95 -23.25
N LEU A 75 43.69 -19.15 -23.76
CA LEU A 75 42.32 -19.63 -23.96
C LEU A 75 41.58 -19.78 -22.62
N LEU A 76 42.23 -20.28 -21.57
CA LEU A 76 41.65 -20.26 -20.21
C LEU A 76 41.53 -18.83 -19.64
N GLY A 77 42.43 -17.92 -20.04
CA GLY A 77 42.38 -16.51 -19.67
C GLY A 77 41.14 -15.79 -20.19
N VAL A 78 40.54 -16.28 -21.29
CA VAL A 78 39.24 -15.78 -21.77
C VAL A 78 38.12 -16.07 -20.77
N ALA A 79 38.25 -17.12 -19.97
CA ALA A 79 37.32 -17.42 -18.87
C ALA A 79 37.65 -16.65 -17.58
N SER A 80 38.59 -15.70 -17.61
CA SER A 80 38.89 -14.84 -16.46
C SER A 80 37.72 -13.92 -16.13
N GLU A 81 37.65 -13.47 -14.86
CA GLU A 81 36.58 -12.60 -14.38
C GLU A 81 36.45 -11.31 -15.19
N ASN A 82 37.57 -10.70 -15.57
CA ASN A 82 37.58 -9.45 -16.32
C ASN A 82 37.01 -9.61 -17.75
N THR A 83 37.39 -10.69 -18.44
CA THR A 83 36.88 -10.96 -19.80
C THR A 83 35.41 -11.38 -19.77
N ARG A 84 34.99 -12.14 -18.75
CA ARG A 84 33.58 -12.47 -18.53
C ARG A 84 32.74 -11.24 -18.24
N TYR A 85 33.25 -10.28 -17.45
CA TYR A 85 32.56 -9.03 -17.18
C TYR A 85 32.30 -8.23 -18.47
N GLU A 86 33.30 -8.04 -19.33
CA GLU A 86 33.10 -7.32 -20.60
C GLU A 86 32.18 -8.08 -21.56
N LEU A 87 32.25 -9.42 -21.57
CA LEU A 87 31.33 -10.25 -22.36
C LEU A 87 29.89 -10.13 -21.87
N GLU A 88 29.65 -10.22 -20.56
CA GLU A 88 28.32 -10.06 -19.95
C GLU A 88 27.79 -8.64 -20.17
N ARG A 89 28.64 -7.61 -20.04
CA ARG A 89 28.27 -6.22 -20.31
C ARG A 89 27.81 -6.02 -21.75
N PHE A 90 28.53 -6.61 -22.71
CA PHE A 90 28.11 -6.61 -24.10
C PHE A 90 26.82 -7.39 -24.30
N TRP A 91 26.70 -8.57 -23.69
CA TRP A 91 25.50 -9.42 -23.76
C TRP A 91 24.25 -8.70 -23.24
N ASN A 92 24.37 -8.02 -22.09
CA ASN A 92 23.28 -7.22 -21.51
C ASN A 92 22.87 -6.06 -22.42
N TYR A 93 23.82 -5.43 -23.12
CA TYR A 93 23.51 -4.35 -24.06
C TYR A 93 22.76 -4.83 -25.31
N ILE A 94 23.08 -6.03 -25.80
CA ILE A 94 22.49 -6.57 -27.04
C ILE A 94 21.19 -7.35 -26.80
N THR A 95 20.78 -7.55 -25.55
CA THR A 95 19.55 -8.25 -25.18
C THR A 95 18.56 -7.28 -24.56
N PRO A 96 17.24 -7.47 -24.76
CA PRO A 96 16.24 -6.59 -24.17
C PRO A 96 16.30 -6.63 -22.65
N ASP A 97 16.05 -5.49 -22.01
CA ASP A 97 15.99 -5.40 -20.55
C ASP A 97 14.88 -6.29 -19.97
N PRO A 98 15.14 -6.93 -18.81
CA PRO A 98 14.10 -7.67 -18.14
C PRO A 98 12.93 -6.74 -17.85
N GLN A 99 11.72 -7.30 -17.89
CA GLN A 99 10.53 -6.54 -17.56
C GLN A 99 10.69 -5.91 -16.18
N SER A 100 10.51 -4.58 -16.12
CA SER A 100 10.58 -3.78 -14.93
C SER A 100 9.29 -2.96 -14.80
N PRO A 101 8.95 -2.49 -13.58
CA PRO A 101 7.81 -1.60 -13.41
C PRO A 101 8.03 -0.31 -14.22
N ASP A 102 7.18 -0.08 -15.21
CA ASP A 102 7.20 1.12 -16.08
C ASP A 102 6.31 2.23 -15.51
N HIS A 103 6.41 3.45 -16.06
CA HIS A 103 5.58 4.61 -15.69
C HIS A 103 4.06 4.41 -15.92
N ARG A 104 3.66 3.28 -16.54
CA ARG A 104 2.27 2.90 -16.80
C ARG A 104 1.52 2.49 -15.52
N TYR A 105 2.23 2.07 -14.49
CA TYR A 105 1.66 1.69 -13.21
C TYR A 105 1.49 2.94 -12.34
N LYS A 106 0.27 3.48 -12.32
CA LYS A 106 -0.06 4.72 -11.58
C LYS A 106 -0.44 4.46 -10.13
N ASP A 107 -1.13 3.35 -9.87
CA ASP A 107 -1.55 3.00 -8.53
C ASP A 107 -0.40 2.31 -7.81
N VAL A 108 0.13 3.00 -6.79
CA VAL A 108 1.24 2.52 -5.98
C VAL A 108 0.79 2.44 -4.52
N LEU A 109 0.94 1.27 -3.92
CA LEU A 109 0.66 1.04 -2.50
C LEU A 109 1.92 0.50 -1.82
N SER A 110 2.56 1.33 -0.99
CA SER A 110 3.79 0.99 -0.28
C SER A 110 3.56 0.79 1.22
N THR A 111 4.30 -0.11 1.86
CA THR A 111 4.24 -0.29 3.32
C THR A 111 5.57 -0.81 3.87
N GLU A 112 5.90 -0.43 5.10
CA GLU A 112 7.03 -1.00 5.83
C GLU A 112 6.54 -2.17 6.69
N THR A 113 7.33 -3.23 6.79
CA THR A 113 7.00 -4.41 7.61
C THR A 113 8.23 -4.91 8.37
N PRO A 114 8.12 -5.19 9.69
CA PRO A 114 6.98 -4.90 10.57
C PRO A 114 6.89 -3.40 10.97
N ILE A 115 5.67 -2.90 11.14
CA ILE A 115 5.45 -1.56 11.68
C ILE A 115 5.68 -1.54 13.19
N LEU A 116 6.56 -0.65 13.64
CA LEU A 116 6.85 -0.42 15.05
C LEU A 116 5.93 0.66 15.61
N GLN A 117 5.30 0.37 16.76
CA GLN A 117 4.53 1.38 17.48
C GLN A 117 5.48 2.25 18.30
N PHE A 118 5.56 3.53 17.96
CA PHE A 118 6.17 4.52 18.86
C PHE A 118 5.14 4.89 19.93
N VAL A 119 5.32 4.34 21.13
CA VAL A 119 4.42 4.57 22.27
C VAL A 119 4.66 5.99 22.82
N SER A 120 3.91 6.96 22.34
CA SER A 120 3.77 8.26 23.01
C SER A 120 2.52 8.22 23.90
N ARG A 121 2.65 8.66 25.15
CA ARG A 121 1.51 8.75 26.09
C ARG A 121 0.57 9.91 25.77
N ASN A 122 0.96 10.84 24.90
CA ASN A 122 0.30 12.14 24.75
C ASN A 122 -0.41 12.34 23.39
N SER A 123 -0.40 11.34 22.49
CA SER A 123 -1.02 11.48 21.17
C SER A 123 -1.71 10.19 20.72
N ILE A 124 -2.90 10.33 20.12
CA ILE A 124 -3.60 9.22 19.47
C ILE A 124 -2.72 8.75 18.31
N PRO A 125 -2.33 7.47 18.23
CA PRO A 125 -1.40 6.99 17.22
C PRO A 125 -2.14 6.70 15.90
N ILE A 126 -2.81 7.71 15.33
CA ILE A 126 -3.61 7.59 14.10
C ILE A 126 -2.74 7.05 12.97
N ASP A 127 -1.57 7.67 12.74
CA ASP A 127 -0.64 7.28 11.67
C ASP A 127 -0.18 5.83 11.82
N TYR A 128 0.14 5.39 13.04
CA TYR A 128 0.52 4.00 13.29
C TYR A 128 -0.59 3.02 12.90
N VAL A 129 -1.84 3.35 13.22
CA VAL A 129 -2.99 2.46 12.98
C VAL A 129 -3.37 2.44 11.51
N LEU A 130 -3.30 3.59 10.83
CA LEU A 130 -3.49 3.69 9.39
C LEU A 130 -2.39 2.94 8.63
N ASN A 131 -1.13 3.11 9.03
CA ASN A 131 -0.01 2.35 8.47
C ASN A 131 -0.21 0.84 8.75
N ARG A 132 -0.67 0.46 9.95
CA ARG A 132 -0.97 -0.94 10.30
C ARG A 132 -2.10 -1.52 9.46
N LEU A 133 -3.15 -0.73 9.17
CA LEU A 133 -4.20 -1.12 8.23
C LEU A 133 -3.64 -1.34 6.83
N GLN A 134 -2.75 -0.46 6.37
CA GLN A 134 -2.10 -0.54 5.07
C GLN A 134 -1.20 -1.78 4.96
N GLU A 135 -0.41 -2.07 5.99
CA GLU A 135 0.41 -3.28 6.09
C GLU A 135 -0.45 -4.55 6.00
N ILE A 136 -1.53 -4.63 6.80
CA ILE A 136 -2.48 -5.76 6.75
C ILE A 136 -3.10 -5.88 5.35
N THR A 137 -3.43 -4.76 4.72
CA THR A 137 -4.00 -4.72 3.37
C THR A 137 -3.02 -5.28 2.34
N VAL A 138 -1.78 -4.79 2.29
CA VAL A 138 -0.74 -5.28 1.37
C VAL A 138 -0.48 -6.77 1.59
N LEU A 139 -0.32 -7.22 2.84
CA LEU A 139 -0.07 -8.63 3.13
C LEU A 139 -1.25 -9.53 2.72
N ARG A 140 -2.50 -9.07 2.90
CA ARG A 140 -3.68 -9.79 2.41
C ARG A 140 -3.78 -9.78 0.88
N VAL A 141 -3.43 -8.67 0.22
CA VAL A 141 -3.33 -8.63 -1.26
C VAL A 141 -2.31 -9.66 -1.73
N LEU A 142 -1.14 -9.75 -1.11
CA LEU A 142 -0.13 -10.76 -1.44
C LEU A 142 -0.63 -12.19 -1.23
N GLN A 143 -1.43 -12.44 -0.19
CA GLN A 143 -2.08 -13.74 0.01
C GLN A 143 -3.11 -14.06 -1.09
N ILE A 144 -3.86 -13.06 -1.58
CA ILE A 144 -4.82 -13.22 -2.68
C ILE A 144 -4.10 -13.49 -4.01
N LEU A 145 -2.99 -12.78 -4.27
CA LEU A 145 -2.17 -12.95 -5.46
C LEU A 145 -1.46 -14.31 -5.49
N GLY A 146 -1.11 -14.85 -4.33
CA GLY A 146 -0.51 -16.18 -4.21
C GLY A 146 0.90 -16.22 -4.80
N ARG A 147 1.18 -17.20 -5.66
CA ARG A 147 2.52 -17.41 -6.24
C ARG A 147 2.74 -16.49 -7.45
N PRO A 148 3.85 -15.72 -7.49
CA PRO A 148 4.19 -14.88 -8.63
C PRO A 148 4.60 -15.73 -9.84
N ASN A 149 4.51 -15.16 -11.05
CA ASN A 149 4.98 -15.80 -12.28
C ASN A 149 6.49 -15.67 -12.46
N VAL A 150 7.03 -14.52 -12.05
CA VAL A 150 8.45 -14.20 -12.16
C VAL A 150 8.88 -13.54 -10.87
N ILE A 151 10.08 -13.90 -10.38
CA ILE A 151 10.75 -13.22 -9.29
C ILE A 151 12.17 -12.94 -9.76
N THR A 152 12.55 -11.67 -9.80
CA THR A 152 13.88 -11.20 -10.18
C THR A 152 14.50 -10.34 -9.10
N GLN A 153 15.82 -10.26 -9.10
CA GLN A 153 16.58 -9.35 -8.25
C GLN A 153 17.81 -8.87 -9.02
N TYR A 154 18.07 -7.57 -8.95
CA TYR A 154 19.29 -6.99 -9.49
C TYR A 154 20.36 -6.88 -8.41
N TYR A 155 21.54 -7.45 -8.64
CA TYR A 155 22.67 -7.36 -7.73
C TYR A 155 24.02 -7.40 -8.46
N SER A 156 24.89 -6.42 -8.16
CA SER A 156 26.24 -6.31 -8.73
C SER A 156 26.26 -6.39 -10.27
N GLU A 157 25.44 -5.57 -10.94
CA GLU A 157 25.36 -5.53 -12.40
C GLU A 157 24.85 -6.81 -13.08
N ARG A 158 24.18 -7.68 -12.32
CA ARG A 158 23.59 -8.92 -12.82
C ARG A 158 22.16 -9.10 -12.36
N ASP A 159 21.35 -9.61 -13.28
CA ASP A 159 20.00 -10.05 -13.00
C ASP A 159 20.01 -11.50 -12.50
N PHE A 160 19.33 -11.72 -11.39
CA PHE A 160 19.06 -13.04 -10.86
C PHE A 160 17.57 -13.31 -10.93
N TYR A 161 17.19 -14.56 -11.20
CA TYR A 161 15.82 -15.02 -11.05
C TYR A 161 15.73 -16.09 -9.97
N PHE A 162 14.60 -16.10 -9.28
CA PHE A 162 14.29 -17.14 -8.31
C PHE A 162 13.31 -18.14 -8.93
N PRO A 163 13.63 -19.45 -8.97
CA PRO A 163 12.70 -20.45 -9.46
C PRO A 163 11.41 -20.46 -8.63
N VAL A 164 10.28 -20.10 -9.25
CA VAL A 164 8.98 -19.97 -8.58
C VAL A 164 8.53 -21.27 -7.92
N GLU A 165 8.95 -22.43 -8.43
CA GLU A 165 8.66 -23.74 -7.82
C GLU A 165 9.20 -23.89 -6.39
N LYS A 166 10.30 -23.20 -6.08
CA LYS A 166 10.93 -23.20 -4.75
C LYS A 166 10.34 -22.13 -3.83
N PHE A 167 9.46 -21.27 -4.35
CA PHE A 167 8.89 -20.17 -3.57
C PHE A 167 7.89 -20.70 -2.54
N ILE A 168 8.15 -20.39 -1.27
CA ILE A 168 7.28 -20.75 -0.15
C ILE A 168 6.61 -19.47 0.37
N ASN A 169 7.39 -18.57 0.97
CA ASN A 169 6.93 -17.32 1.59
C ASN A 169 7.91 -16.18 1.32
N TRP A 170 7.40 -14.94 1.34
CA TRP A 170 8.18 -13.71 1.18
C TRP A 170 9.26 -13.52 2.24
N GLU A 171 8.98 -13.88 3.50
CA GLU A 171 9.92 -13.70 4.63
C GLU A 171 11.23 -14.49 4.48
N ARG A 172 11.16 -15.67 3.85
CA ARG A 172 12.32 -16.56 3.66
C ARG A 172 13.20 -16.19 2.49
N LEU A 173 12.72 -15.31 1.63
CA LEU A 173 13.44 -14.87 0.45
C LEU A 173 14.54 -13.89 0.88
N ASP A 174 15.78 -14.17 0.47
CA ASP A 174 16.90 -13.28 0.71
C ASP A 174 16.79 -12.05 -0.20
N VAL A 175 16.61 -10.88 0.41
CA VAL A 175 16.52 -9.60 -0.28
C VAL A 175 17.82 -8.84 -0.02
N VAL A 176 18.68 -8.72 -1.03
CA VAL A 176 19.96 -7.97 -0.89
C VAL A 176 19.82 -6.52 -1.31
N ASN A 177 19.08 -6.26 -2.39
CA ASN A 177 18.89 -4.90 -2.91
C ASN A 177 17.42 -4.65 -3.29
N THR A 178 16.99 -4.99 -4.50
CA THR A 178 15.58 -4.83 -4.88
C THR A 178 15.10 -6.11 -5.51
N VAL A 179 14.10 -6.73 -4.90
CA VAL A 179 13.43 -7.91 -5.45
C VAL A 179 12.16 -7.44 -6.13
N ASN A 180 12.01 -7.77 -7.40
CA ASN A 180 10.80 -7.54 -8.16
C ASN A 180 10.08 -8.86 -8.40
N ALA A 181 8.78 -8.87 -8.23
CA ALA A 181 7.94 -10.00 -8.56
C ALA A 181 6.75 -9.56 -9.41
N TYR A 182 6.34 -10.41 -10.34
CA TYR A 182 5.29 -10.08 -11.30
C TYR A 182 4.22 -11.16 -11.37
N TRP A 183 2.96 -10.72 -11.47
CA TRP A 183 1.79 -11.55 -11.73
C TRP A 183 1.17 -11.16 -13.06
N SER A 184 1.32 -12.01 -14.08
CA SER A 184 0.79 -11.74 -15.42
C SER A 184 -0.74 -11.77 -15.48
N MET A 185 -1.38 -12.57 -14.62
CA MET A 185 -2.85 -12.66 -14.56
C MET A 185 -3.50 -11.35 -14.11
N TYR A 186 -2.86 -10.63 -13.19
CA TYR A 186 -3.39 -9.40 -12.62
C TYR A 186 -2.71 -8.14 -13.18
N ASP A 187 -1.61 -8.30 -13.92
CA ASP A 187 -0.71 -7.22 -14.37
C ASP A 187 -0.20 -6.36 -13.20
N ILE A 188 0.34 -7.02 -12.18
CA ILE A 188 0.80 -6.38 -10.93
C ILE A 188 2.26 -6.69 -10.68
N TRP A 189 2.98 -5.64 -10.28
CA TRP A 189 4.33 -5.73 -9.76
C TRP A 189 4.34 -5.60 -8.25
N LEU A 190 5.22 -6.38 -7.62
CA LEU A 190 5.66 -6.18 -6.25
C LEU A 190 7.14 -5.88 -6.26
N GLN A 191 7.51 -4.78 -5.61
CA GLN A 191 8.89 -4.42 -5.34
C GLN A 191 9.14 -4.56 -3.83
N ILE A 192 10.20 -5.27 -3.47
CA ILE A 192 10.62 -5.47 -2.08
C ILE A 192 12.03 -4.89 -1.91
N GLU A 193 12.15 -3.94 -1.00
CA GLU A 193 13.40 -3.28 -0.68
C GLU A 193 13.77 -3.52 0.80
N PRO A 194 15.04 -3.77 1.12
CA PRO A 194 15.50 -3.87 2.49
C PRO A 194 15.44 -2.47 3.09
N TYR A 195 14.82 -2.40 4.27
CA TYR A 195 14.70 -1.19 5.06
C TYR A 195 15.46 -1.36 6.38
N ASP A 196 15.73 -0.24 7.07
CA ASP A 196 16.60 -0.23 8.25
C ASP A 196 16.24 -1.31 9.29
N ARG A 197 17.27 -1.94 9.86
CA ARG A 197 17.19 -2.99 10.90
C ARG A 197 16.43 -4.26 10.50
N GLY A 198 16.55 -4.69 9.24
CA GLY A 198 15.97 -5.94 8.76
C GLY A 198 14.47 -5.86 8.47
N ARG A 199 13.92 -4.63 8.45
CA ARG A 199 12.57 -4.36 7.93
C ARG A 199 12.58 -4.46 6.40
N ARG A 200 11.41 -4.59 5.81
CA ARG A 200 11.25 -4.59 4.36
C ARG A 200 10.16 -3.60 3.98
N GLN A 201 10.40 -2.87 2.90
CA GLN A 201 9.39 -2.06 2.26
C GLN A 201 8.80 -2.88 1.12
N TYR A 202 7.49 -3.08 1.15
CA TYR A 202 6.72 -3.74 0.10
C TYR A 202 5.96 -2.67 -0.68
N THR A 203 6.18 -2.61 -2.00
CA THR A 203 5.52 -1.65 -2.88
C THR A 203 4.79 -2.41 -3.98
N LEU A 204 3.46 -2.37 -3.96
CA LEU A 204 2.61 -2.92 -5.01
C LEU A 204 2.35 -1.85 -6.06
N MET A 205 2.47 -2.22 -7.33
CA MET A 205 2.24 -1.33 -8.47
C MET A 205 1.29 -2.00 -9.47
N SER A 206 0.21 -1.31 -9.82
CA SER A 206 -0.78 -1.78 -10.80
C SER A 206 -1.32 -0.62 -11.64
N LYS A 207 -2.06 -0.93 -12.69
CA LYS A 207 -2.93 0.03 -13.37
C LYS A 207 -4.18 0.34 -12.55
N ASP A 208 -4.67 -0.65 -11.82
CA ASP A 208 -5.84 -0.57 -10.95
C ASP A 208 -5.64 -1.55 -9.78
N LEU A 209 -5.46 -1.02 -8.56
CA LEU A 209 -5.35 -1.82 -7.33
C LEU A 209 -6.69 -1.99 -6.61
N ALA A 210 -7.70 -1.19 -6.95
CA ALA A 210 -8.92 -1.05 -6.16
C ALA A 210 -9.69 -2.37 -5.95
N PRO A 211 -9.89 -3.24 -6.97
CA PRO A 211 -10.59 -4.50 -6.80
C PRO A 211 -9.91 -5.45 -5.80
N LEU A 212 -8.58 -5.49 -5.80
CA LEU A 212 -7.80 -6.35 -4.90
C LEU A 212 -7.77 -5.77 -3.49
N VAL A 213 -7.62 -4.45 -3.37
CA VAL A 213 -7.71 -3.75 -2.09
C VAL A 213 -9.07 -4.01 -1.46
N ASN A 214 -10.18 -3.81 -2.19
CA ASN A 214 -11.54 -4.06 -1.69
C ASN A 214 -11.73 -5.51 -1.21
N LYS A 215 -11.13 -6.48 -1.91
CA LYS A 215 -11.16 -7.89 -1.48
C LYS A 215 -10.29 -8.15 -0.24
N ALA A 216 -9.14 -7.51 -0.14
CA ALA A 216 -8.22 -7.64 0.99
C ALA A 216 -8.76 -6.97 2.26
N THR A 217 -9.44 -5.83 2.11
CA THR A 217 -10.00 -5.04 3.21
C THR A 217 -11.37 -5.53 3.67
N TYR A 218 -11.93 -6.55 3.02
CA TYR A 218 -13.16 -7.19 3.45
C TYR A 218 -13.07 -7.62 4.93
N ASP A 219 -14.14 -7.31 5.68
CA ASP A 219 -14.26 -7.60 7.12
C ASP A 219 -13.18 -6.92 7.98
N LEU A 220 -12.55 -5.84 7.49
CA LEU A 220 -11.66 -4.99 8.30
C LEU A 220 -12.40 -3.80 8.91
N ALA A 221 -12.03 -3.52 10.14
CA ALA A 221 -12.47 -2.39 10.93
C ALA A 221 -11.29 -1.79 11.68
N VAL A 222 -11.31 -0.47 11.80
CA VAL A 222 -10.38 0.29 12.62
C VAL A 222 -11.17 0.93 13.76
N MET A 223 -10.67 0.80 14.98
CA MET A 223 -11.21 1.52 16.14
C MET A 223 -10.13 2.45 16.68
N LEU A 224 -10.45 3.72 16.80
CA LEU A 224 -9.61 4.78 17.36
C LEU A 224 -10.39 5.48 18.47
N SER A 225 -10.15 5.03 19.70
CA SER A 225 -10.83 5.56 20.90
C SER A 225 -9.81 5.89 21.98
N GLY A 226 -9.50 7.19 22.14
CA GLY A 226 -8.45 7.67 23.04
C GLY A 226 -7.13 6.89 22.89
N TYR A 227 -6.77 6.11 23.91
CA TYR A 227 -5.55 5.30 23.95
C TYR A 227 -5.72 3.90 23.33
N GLN A 228 -6.94 3.45 23.10
CA GLN A 228 -7.22 2.16 22.50
C GLN A 228 -7.31 2.31 20.99
N SER A 229 -6.33 1.73 20.31
CA SER A 229 -6.34 1.63 18.87
C SER A 229 -6.17 0.18 18.43
N ARG A 230 -7.01 -0.25 17.50
CA ARG A 230 -6.94 -1.61 16.96
C ARG A 230 -7.44 -1.68 15.54
N VAL A 231 -6.79 -2.53 14.76
CA VAL A 231 -7.30 -3.00 13.47
C VAL A 231 -7.79 -4.43 13.68
N GLY A 232 -9.03 -4.71 13.30
CA GLY A 232 -9.68 -5.99 13.56
C GLY A 232 -10.92 -6.18 12.70
N LYS A 233 -11.89 -6.95 13.20
CA LYS A 233 -13.18 -7.19 12.55
C LYS A 233 -14.27 -6.39 13.27
N VAL A 234 -15.32 -5.98 12.55
CA VAL A 234 -16.50 -5.41 13.21
C VAL A 234 -17.23 -6.50 13.98
N HIS A 235 -17.35 -6.31 15.29
CA HIS A 235 -18.23 -7.13 16.10
C HIS A 235 -19.55 -6.40 16.29
N SER A 236 -20.65 -6.99 15.81
CA SER A 236 -22.01 -6.58 16.18
C SER A 236 -22.58 -7.60 17.14
N GLN A 237 -23.08 -7.11 18.28
CA GLN A 237 -23.74 -7.92 19.30
C GLN A 237 -25.18 -8.28 18.90
N PHE A 238 -25.85 -7.41 18.12
CA PHE A 238 -27.25 -7.53 17.77
C PHE A 238 -27.45 -7.43 16.26
N PRO A 239 -28.20 -8.35 15.63
CA PRO A 239 -28.54 -8.23 14.22
C PRO A 239 -29.59 -7.14 13.96
N ILE A 240 -29.72 -6.67 12.72
CA ILE A 240 -30.65 -5.57 12.39
C ILE A 240 -32.11 -5.96 12.67
N ARG A 241 -32.47 -7.22 12.45
CA ARG A 241 -33.81 -7.77 12.69
C ARG A 241 -34.30 -7.71 14.14
N THR A 242 -33.40 -7.52 15.11
CA THR A 242 -33.77 -7.41 16.53
C THR A 242 -34.27 -6.01 16.91
N PHE A 243 -34.00 -5.00 16.08
CA PHE A 243 -34.46 -3.64 16.32
C PHE A 243 -35.95 -3.48 15.99
N PRO A 244 -36.66 -2.48 16.55
CA PRO A 244 -38.06 -2.19 16.24
C PRO A 244 -38.32 -1.97 14.75
N ALA A 245 -39.56 -2.22 14.30
CA ALA A 245 -39.94 -2.12 12.88
C ALA A 245 -39.70 -0.72 12.28
N GLU A 246 -39.89 0.35 13.06
CA GLU A 246 -39.58 1.72 12.65
C GLU A 246 -38.10 1.88 12.30
N ILE A 247 -37.19 1.37 13.14
CA ILE A 247 -35.74 1.40 12.92
C ILE A 247 -35.35 0.52 11.74
N GLN A 248 -36.01 -0.63 11.54
CA GLN A 248 -35.79 -1.46 10.36
C GLN A 248 -36.17 -0.71 9.07
N SER A 249 -37.33 -0.06 9.02
CA SER A 249 -37.75 0.74 7.85
C SER A 249 -36.81 1.92 7.55
N PHE A 250 -36.26 2.54 8.60
CA PHE A 250 -35.22 3.54 8.47
C PHE A 250 -33.92 2.95 7.92
N THR A 251 -33.55 1.75 8.38
CA THR A 251 -32.37 1.02 7.90
C THR A 251 -32.49 0.65 6.42
N ASP A 252 -33.69 0.29 5.95
CA ASP A 252 -33.97 0.04 4.53
C ASP A 252 -33.78 1.32 3.70
N THR A 253 -34.24 2.46 4.23
CA THR A 253 -34.05 3.77 3.59
C THR A 253 -32.57 4.12 3.48
N LEU A 254 -31.80 3.87 4.54
CA LEU A 254 -30.35 4.04 4.54
C LEU A 254 -29.69 3.14 3.49
N GLN A 255 -30.07 1.87 3.42
CA GLN A 255 -29.52 0.92 2.45
C GLN A 255 -29.73 1.41 1.00
N GLN A 256 -30.92 1.93 0.69
CA GLN A 256 -31.20 2.51 -0.63
C GLN A 256 -30.37 3.77 -0.88
N ALA A 257 -30.21 4.64 0.11
CA ALA A 257 -29.43 5.87 0.00
C ALA A 257 -27.94 5.58 -0.27
N VAL A 258 -27.34 4.61 0.42
CA VAL A 258 -25.94 4.18 0.24
C VAL A 258 -25.65 3.73 -1.20
N LEU A 259 -26.63 3.16 -1.90
CA LEU A 259 -26.47 2.72 -3.28
C LEU A 259 -26.54 3.87 -4.29
N ASN A 260 -27.32 4.91 -3.97
CA ASN A 260 -27.63 6.01 -4.88
C ASN A 260 -26.69 7.22 -4.74
N GLN A 261 -26.09 7.40 -3.57
CA GLN A 261 -25.26 8.56 -3.24
C GLN A 261 -23.81 8.15 -3.02
N ASN A 262 -22.86 8.99 -3.45
CA ASN A 262 -21.44 8.78 -3.16
C ASN A 262 -21.09 9.19 -1.73
N GLN A 263 -21.81 10.15 -1.18
CA GLN A 263 -21.64 10.63 0.17
C GLN A 263 -22.99 10.57 0.88
N LEU A 264 -23.00 9.96 2.06
CA LEU A 264 -24.19 9.84 2.89
C LEU A 264 -23.82 10.11 4.35
N ALA A 265 -24.49 11.06 4.97
CA ALA A 265 -24.34 11.32 6.39
C ALA A 265 -25.66 11.07 7.12
N VAL A 266 -25.60 10.22 8.15
CA VAL A 266 -26.74 9.79 8.94
C VAL A 266 -26.51 10.14 10.40
N VAL A 267 -27.48 10.83 11.02
CA VAL A 267 -27.46 11.14 12.45
C VAL A 267 -28.58 10.39 13.15
N VAL A 268 -28.24 9.68 14.22
CA VAL A 268 -29.21 9.03 15.09
C VAL A 268 -29.15 9.65 16.48
N HIS A 269 -30.28 10.08 17.00
CA HIS A 269 -30.39 10.67 18.34
C HIS A 269 -31.44 10.00 19.22
N GLY A 270 -31.37 10.18 20.53
CA GLY A 270 -32.34 9.61 21.48
C GLY A 270 -31.73 9.40 22.87
N GLU A 271 -32.54 8.98 23.84
CA GLU A 271 -32.06 8.75 25.21
C GLU A 271 -30.92 7.71 25.29
N PRO A 272 -30.00 7.81 26.26
CA PRO A 272 -29.04 6.75 26.54
C PRO A 272 -29.74 5.39 26.75
N GLY A 273 -29.17 4.31 26.23
CA GLY A 273 -29.77 2.96 26.31
C GLY A 273 -30.79 2.62 25.22
N THR A 274 -31.01 3.49 24.23
CA THR A 274 -31.90 3.18 23.08
C THR A 274 -31.23 2.36 21.97
N GLY A 275 -30.00 1.87 22.19
CA GLY A 275 -29.32 0.96 21.24
C GLY A 275 -28.66 1.63 20.03
N LYS A 276 -28.49 2.96 20.02
CA LYS A 276 -27.90 3.73 18.90
C LYS A 276 -26.56 3.17 18.40
N THR A 277 -25.62 2.93 19.32
CA THR A 277 -24.29 2.37 19.01
C THR A 277 -24.36 0.92 18.55
N ALA A 278 -25.29 0.14 19.10
CA ALA A 278 -25.51 -1.24 18.66
C ALA A 278 -26.06 -1.27 17.22
N TRP A 279 -26.96 -0.33 16.89
CA TRP A 279 -27.51 -0.20 15.55
C TRP A 279 -26.43 0.19 14.52
N THR A 280 -25.56 1.16 14.81
CA THR A 280 -24.48 1.53 13.86
C THR A 280 -23.53 0.37 13.61
N GLN A 281 -23.19 -0.42 14.64
CA GLN A 281 -22.39 -1.64 14.49
C GLN A 281 -23.10 -2.71 13.67
N ALA A 282 -24.42 -2.88 13.85
CA ALA A 282 -25.24 -3.82 13.08
C ALA A 282 -25.30 -3.43 11.59
N VAL A 283 -25.56 -2.14 11.30
CA VAL A 283 -25.56 -1.59 9.93
C VAL A 283 -24.20 -1.73 9.27
N ALA A 284 -23.12 -1.41 9.99
CA ALA A 284 -21.77 -1.56 9.48
C ALA A 284 -21.47 -3.01 9.07
N LYS A 285 -21.85 -3.97 9.91
CA LYS A 285 -21.57 -5.40 9.69
C LYS A 285 -22.47 -6.03 8.62
N GLU A 286 -23.77 -5.76 8.64
CA GLU A 286 -24.75 -6.46 7.79
C GLU A 286 -25.02 -5.76 6.45
N ILE A 287 -24.78 -4.45 6.35
CA ILE A 287 -25.06 -3.68 5.14
C ILE A 287 -23.78 -3.15 4.51
N LEU A 288 -22.97 -2.41 5.25
CA LEU A 288 -21.83 -1.69 4.67
C LEU A 288 -20.65 -2.62 4.32
N MET A 289 -20.29 -3.57 5.18
CA MET A 289 -19.21 -4.52 4.89
C MET A 289 -19.48 -5.40 3.66
N PRO A 290 -20.68 -5.98 3.45
CA PRO A 290 -21.00 -6.68 2.19
C PRO A 290 -20.91 -5.81 0.95
N LEU A 291 -21.13 -4.50 1.10
CA LEU A 291 -20.92 -3.50 0.05
C LEU A 291 -19.45 -3.06 -0.08
N GLY A 292 -18.51 -3.68 0.65
CA GLY A 292 -17.07 -3.42 0.54
C GLY A 292 -16.58 -2.18 1.28
N PHE A 293 -17.37 -1.63 2.22
CA PHE A 293 -16.91 -0.50 3.04
C PHE A 293 -15.95 -0.95 4.13
N VAL A 294 -14.84 -0.22 4.28
CA VAL A 294 -13.96 -0.32 5.45
C VAL A 294 -14.49 0.56 6.56
N ILE A 295 -14.64 0.01 7.76
CA ILE A 295 -15.31 0.68 8.87
C ILE A 295 -14.29 1.32 9.80
N PHE A 296 -14.44 2.62 10.07
CA PHE A 296 -13.63 3.39 11.01
C PHE A 296 -14.52 3.86 12.16
N ILE A 297 -14.30 3.35 13.36
CA ILE A 297 -14.98 3.80 14.58
C ILE A 297 -14.06 4.83 15.24
N LEU A 298 -14.47 6.10 15.21
CA LEU A 298 -13.66 7.23 15.64
C LEU A 298 -14.34 7.96 16.80
N ASP A 299 -13.55 8.27 17.83
CA ASP A 299 -13.93 9.22 18.86
C ASP A 299 -13.71 10.67 18.43
N HIS A 300 -14.25 11.61 19.21
CA HIS A 300 -14.19 13.05 18.95
C HIS A 300 -12.77 13.62 18.74
N ASP A 301 -11.77 13.09 19.43
CA ASP A 301 -10.39 13.53 19.26
C ASP A 301 -9.70 12.91 18.03
N ALA A 302 -10.09 11.69 17.66
CA ALA A 302 -9.51 10.98 16.53
C ALA A 302 -9.96 11.59 15.20
N ILE A 303 -11.24 11.97 15.09
CA ILE A 303 -11.80 12.50 13.84
C ILE A 303 -11.16 13.81 13.40
N ALA A 304 -10.75 14.67 14.35
CA ALA A 304 -10.18 15.98 14.05
C ALA A 304 -8.87 15.90 13.25
N ASN A 305 -8.12 14.81 13.39
CA ASN A 305 -6.86 14.58 12.69
C ASN A 305 -6.95 13.40 11.71
N PHE A 306 -8.15 12.85 11.51
CA PHE A 306 -8.34 11.69 10.65
C PHE A 306 -8.42 12.12 9.18
N VAL A 307 -7.60 11.48 8.36
CA VAL A 307 -7.68 11.54 6.91
C VAL A 307 -7.86 10.10 6.42
N PRO A 308 -8.99 9.76 5.79
CA PRO A 308 -9.20 8.49 5.14
C PRO A 308 -8.06 8.16 4.16
N PRO A 309 -7.59 6.91 4.16
CA PRO A 309 -6.59 6.49 3.21
C PRO A 309 -7.08 6.59 1.77
N THR A 310 -6.27 7.16 0.88
CA THR A 310 -6.59 7.39 -0.54
C THR A 310 -6.75 6.10 -1.34
N TYR A 311 -6.07 5.03 -0.93
CA TYR A 311 -6.15 3.71 -1.58
C TYR A 311 -7.49 2.98 -1.33
N LEU A 312 -8.33 3.48 -0.42
CA LEU A 312 -9.65 2.90 -0.12
C LEU A 312 -10.75 3.61 -0.92
N GLU A 313 -11.54 2.85 -1.68
CA GLU A 313 -12.65 3.41 -2.44
C GLU A 313 -13.93 3.61 -1.61
N ARG A 314 -14.14 2.81 -0.56
CA ARG A 314 -15.40 2.80 0.20
C ARG A 314 -15.09 2.83 1.69
N ILE A 315 -15.45 3.93 2.32
CA ILE A 315 -15.10 4.23 3.71
C ILE A 315 -16.38 4.53 4.48
N CYS A 316 -16.55 3.88 5.62
CA CYS A 316 -17.57 4.25 6.58
C CYS A 316 -16.92 4.79 7.85
N ILE A 317 -17.33 5.98 8.28
CA ILE A 317 -16.90 6.58 9.54
C ILE A 317 -18.06 6.52 10.52
N ILE A 318 -17.87 5.85 11.65
CA ILE A 318 -18.81 5.81 12.77
C ILE A 318 -18.28 6.73 13.86
N ILE A 319 -19.08 7.73 14.21
CA ILE A 319 -18.78 8.71 15.25
C ILE A 319 -19.74 8.46 16.40
N ASN A 320 -19.21 8.05 17.54
CA ASN A 320 -20.00 7.90 18.76
C ASN A 320 -20.01 9.20 19.56
N GLU A 321 -21.15 9.51 20.18
CA GLU A 321 -21.31 10.70 21.03
C GLU A 321 -20.90 12.00 20.32
N ALA A 322 -21.42 12.18 19.10
CA ALA A 322 -21.11 13.35 18.28
C ALA A 322 -21.61 14.67 18.92
N ASP A 323 -22.45 14.63 19.96
CA ASP A 323 -22.77 15.78 20.79
C ASP A 323 -21.54 16.37 21.52
N ASN A 324 -20.50 15.56 21.78
CA ASN A 324 -19.24 16.02 22.34
C ASN A 324 -18.37 16.80 21.33
N LEU A 325 -18.63 16.66 20.03
CA LEU A 325 -17.91 17.41 19.00
C LEU A 325 -18.22 18.91 19.05
N ALA A 326 -19.36 19.28 19.62
CA ALA A 326 -19.92 20.61 19.51
C ALA A 326 -19.70 21.48 20.75
N GLN A 327 -18.75 21.15 21.64
CA GLN A 327 -18.52 21.91 22.86
C GLN A 327 -18.16 23.38 22.59
N ASN A 328 -19.21 24.21 22.66
CA ASN A 328 -19.29 25.64 22.91
C ASN A 328 -18.15 26.50 22.34
N ARG A 329 -18.47 27.19 21.23
CA ARG A 329 -17.74 28.35 20.67
C ARG A 329 -17.48 29.50 21.68
N ALA A 330 -17.93 29.37 22.93
CA ALA A 330 -17.92 30.41 23.95
C ALA A 330 -16.74 30.35 24.94
N SER A 331 -15.95 29.27 25.02
CA SER A 331 -14.93 29.15 26.09
C SER A 331 -13.49 28.79 25.69
N GLU A 332 -13.18 28.35 24.47
CA GLU A 332 -11.77 28.14 24.05
C GLU A 332 -11.55 28.49 22.57
N ILE A 333 -11.02 29.69 22.33
CA ILE A 333 -11.18 30.46 21.07
C ILE A 333 -10.17 30.11 19.95
N ALA A 334 -9.24 29.18 20.13
CA ALA A 334 -8.21 28.92 19.10
C ALA A 334 -8.13 27.47 18.56
N GLN A 335 -8.35 26.45 19.39
CA GLN A 335 -8.19 25.04 18.97
C GLN A 335 -9.50 24.34 18.56
N SER A 336 -10.65 24.81 19.06
CA SER A 336 -11.97 24.23 18.75
C SER A 336 -12.44 24.54 17.31
N ASN A 337 -12.01 25.68 16.75
CA ASN A 337 -12.39 26.10 15.40
C ASN A 337 -11.81 25.16 14.32
N ASN A 338 -10.55 24.76 14.43
CA ASN A 338 -9.91 23.88 13.45
C ASN A 338 -10.53 22.46 13.46
N LYS A 339 -10.87 21.91 14.64
CA LYS A 339 -11.48 20.58 14.74
C LYS A 339 -12.87 20.54 14.08
N THR A 340 -13.70 21.54 14.38
CA THR A 340 -15.07 21.65 13.84
C THR A 340 -15.04 21.87 12.33
N GLU A 341 -14.14 22.73 11.84
CA GLU A 341 -13.96 22.96 10.41
C GLU A 341 -13.49 21.70 9.67
N HIS A 342 -12.54 20.95 10.23
CA HIS A 342 -12.12 19.66 9.66
C HIS A 342 -13.31 18.73 9.53
N ILE A 343 -14.10 18.52 10.59
CA ILE A 343 -15.26 17.63 10.53
C ILE A 343 -16.32 18.11 9.53
N LEU A 344 -16.59 19.42 9.49
CA LEU A 344 -17.51 20.01 8.51
C LEU A 344 -17.03 19.75 7.08
N SER A 345 -15.74 19.85 6.84
CA SER A 345 -15.13 19.60 5.53
C SER A 345 -15.02 18.11 5.19
N LEU A 346 -14.98 17.19 6.18
CA LEU A 346 -15.21 15.75 5.98
C LEU A 346 -16.65 15.50 5.52
N LEU A 347 -17.63 16.15 6.16
CA LEU A 347 -19.06 16.03 5.87
C LEU A 347 -19.47 16.73 4.56
N ASP A 348 -18.77 17.79 4.16
CA ASP A 348 -18.97 18.47 2.87
C ASP A 348 -18.26 17.71 1.73
N GLY A 349 -17.37 16.77 2.05
CA GLY A 349 -16.54 16.06 1.06
C GLY A 349 -15.43 16.92 0.45
N THR A 350 -15.28 18.18 0.90
CA THR A 350 -14.31 19.15 0.37
C THR A 350 -12.88 18.80 0.71
N LEU A 351 -12.61 18.14 1.84
CA LEU A 351 -11.25 17.69 2.20
C LEU A 351 -10.67 16.69 1.20
N TYR A 352 -11.50 15.92 0.53
CA TYR A 352 -11.05 14.87 -0.38
C TYR A 352 -11.17 15.27 -1.84
N GLN A 353 -12.16 16.10 -2.18
CA GLN A 353 -12.33 16.60 -3.55
C GLN A 353 -11.31 17.69 -3.91
N SER A 354 -10.72 18.38 -2.91
CA SER A 354 -9.74 19.45 -3.14
C SER A 354 -8.30 18.95 -3.34
N VAL A 355 -8.01 17.69 -3.01
CA VAL A 355 -6.69 17.07 -3.25
C VAL A 355 -6.80 16.21 -4.51
N ILE A 356 -6.54 16.83 -5.65
CA ILE A 356 -6.33 16.12 -6.91
C ILE A 356 -4.88 15.65 -6.89
N ASP A 357 -4.68 14.34 -6.78
CA ASP A 357 -3.35 13.76 -6.96
C ASP A 357 -2.83 14.07 -8.38
N GLU A 358 -1.51 14.26 -8.53
CA GLU A 358 -0.87 14.65 -9.81
C GLU A 358 -1.18 13.67 -10.96
N SER A 359 -1.64 12.46 -10.61
CA SER A 359 -2.14 11.42 -11.50
C SER A 359 -3.47 11.75 -12.21
N GLY A 360 -4.19 12.79 -11.77
CA GLY A 360 -5.48 13.23 -12.32
C GLY A 360 -6.65 12.28 -12.01
N ILE A 361 -6.45 11.31 -11.13
CA ILE A 361 -7.49 10.35 -10.74
C ILE A 361 -8.34 10.99 -9.64
N GLN A 362 -9.52 11.51 -10.01
CA GLN A 362 -10.57 11.71 -9.03
C GLN A 362 -11.00 10.33 -8.52
N MET A 363 -10.36 9.86 -7.44
CA MET A 363 -10.81 8.68 -6.72
C MET A 363 -12.27 8.94 -6.33
N LYS A 364 -13.19 8.16 -6.92
CA LYS A 364 -14.62 8.20 -6.58
C LYS A 364 -14.82 7.51 -5.23
N GLN A 365 -14.20 8.05 -4.19
CA GLN A 365 -14.36 7.55 -2.83
C GLN A 365 -15.83 7.72 -2.44
N ARG A 366 -16.42 6.63 -1.96
CA ARG A 366 -17.75 6.64 -1.34
C ARG A 366 -17.60 6.73 0.16
N LEU A 367 -18.21 7.74 0.75
CA LEU A 367 -18.12 8.03 2.18
C LEU A 367 -19.49 7.90 2.83
N VAL A 368 -19.60 7.03 3.84
CA VAL A 368 -20.78 6.93 4.69
C VAL A 368 -20.41 7.34 6.11
N VAL A 369 -21.01 8.41 6.62
CA VAL A 369 -20.79 8.87 8.00
C VAL A 369 -22.01 8.53 8.85
N LEU A 370 -21.82 7.70 9.88
CA LEU A 370 -22.86 7.35 10.86
C LEU A 370 -22.53 8.04 12.19
N MET A 371 -23.38 8.95 12.62
CA MET A 371 -23.23 9.69 13.86
C MET A 371 -24.29 9.25 14.87
N THR A 372 -23.87 9.05 16.12
CA THR A 372 -24.80 8.84 17.24
C THR A 372 -24.70 10.00 18.23
N CYS A 373 -25.84 10.52 18.69
CA CYS A 373 -25.93 11.61 19.64
C CYS A 373 -26.96 11.28 20.72
N ASN A 374 -26.86 11.91 21.89
CA ASN A 374 -27.96 11.86 22.86
C ASN A 374 -29.04 12.89 22.52
N THR A 375 -28.63 14.14 22.26
CA THR A 375 -29.52 15.22 21.84
C THR A 375 -28.96 15.94 20.61
N THR A 376 -29.85 16.38 19.71
CA THR A 376 -29.48 17.16 18.53
C THR A 376 -29.23 18.63 18.84
N GLU A 377 -29.79 19.16 19.93
CA GLU A 377 -29.66 20.57 20.33
C GLU A 377 -28.22 21.01 20.59
N ARG A 378 -27.36 20.07 20.99
CA ARG A 378 -25.95 20.35 21.26
C ARG A 378 -25.11 20.44 20.00
N LEU A 379 -25.56 19.87 18.89
CA LEU A 379 -24.81 19.88 17.63
C LEU A 379 -24.79 21.27 17.02
N ASP A 380 -23.69 21.61 16.35
CA ASP A 380 -23.62 22.85 15.57
C ASP A 380 -24.73 22.85 14.50
N PRO A 381 -25.62 23.85 14.44
CA PRO A 381 -26.64 23.96 13.41
C PRO A 381 -26.07 23.93 11.98
N ALA A 382 -24.80 24.29 11.81
CA ALA A 382 -24.10 24.19 10.54
C ALA A 382 -23.92 22.73 10.08
N MET A 383 -23.78 21.76 10.99
CA MET A 383 -23.66 20.32 10.68
C MET A 383 -24.99 19.76 10.17
N LEU A 384 -26.12 20.24 10.71
CA LEU A 384 -27.46 19.74 10.39
C LEU A 384 -28.02 20.29 9.06
N ARG A 385 -27.23 21.07 8.31
CA ARG A 385 -27.68 21.62 7.03
C ARG A 385 -27.81 20.52 5.98
N LYS A 386 -28.83 20.65 5.13
CA LYS A 386 -29.05 19.76 3.99
C LYS A 386 -27.80 19.73 3.09
N GLY A 387 -27.28 18.54 2.82
CA GLY A 387 -26.00 18.32 2.11
C GLY A 387 -24.83 17.91 3.02
N ARG A 388 -24.96 18.11 4.34
CA ARG A 388 -24.01 17.61 5.37
C ARG A 388 -24.58 16.47 6.19
N VAL A 389 -25.89 16.48 6.41
CA VAL A 389 -26.66 15.39 7.00
C VAL A 389 -27.86 15.15 6.10
N ASP A 390 -28.01 13.90 5.66
CA ASP A 390 -29.03 13.49 4.70
C ASP A 390 -30.20 12.80 5.39
N LEU A 391 -29.92 12.01 6.43
CA LEU A 391 -30.90 11.25 7.17
C LEU A 391 -30.75 11.51 8.68
N ILE A 392 -31.89 11.75 9.35
CA ILE A 392 -31.95 11.92 10.80
C ILE A 392 -33.05 11.01 11.34
N ALA A 393 -32.75 10.24 12.39
CA ALA A 393 -33.74 9.40 13.06
C ALA A 393 -33.66 9.54 14.59
N GLU A 394 -34.83 9.53 15.22
CA GLU A 394 -34.98 9.51 16.67
C GLU A 394 -35.26 8.09 17.18
N PHE A 395 -34.46 7.64 18.14
CA PHE A 395 -34.60 6.34 18.79
C PHE A 395 -35.26 6.55 20.14
N THR A 396 -36.56 6.27 20.21
CA THR A 396 -37.40 6.50 21.40
C THR A 396 -37.51 5.28 22.32
N GLN A 397 -37.33 4.08 21.79
CA GLN A 397 -37.50 2.83 22.53
C GLN A 397 -36.18 2.39 23.17
N ARG A 398 -36.23 2.04 24.47
CA ARG A 398 -35.08 1.46 25.16
C ARG A 398 -34.77 0.08 24.62
N PHE A 399 -33.52 -0.11 24.24
CA PHE A 399 -32.99 -1.33 23.67
C PHE A 399 -32.09 -1.93 24.74
N VAL A 400 -32.71 -2.74 25.61
CA VAL A 400 -32.25 -3.26 26.92
C VAL A 400 -32.54 -2.34 28.11
#